data_AF-X1APT9-F1
#
_entry.id   AF-X1APT9-F1
#
_cell.length_a   1.000
_cell.length_b   1.000
_cell.length_c   1.000
_cell.angle_alpha   90.00
_cell.angle_beta   90.00
_cell.angle_gamma   90.00
#
_symmetry.space_group_name_H-M   'P 1'
#
loop_
_entity.id
_entity.type
_entity.pdbx_description
1 polymer ?
#
loop_
_entity_poly.entity_id
_entity_poly.type
_entity_poly.pdbx_seq_one_letter_code
_entity_poly.pdbx_strand_id
1 'polypeptide(L)'
;MYNSDYENLLKENIIKNLGWLVEEFDFLFKFKNQKYCQDDKTLANQIITCFSKSLDFTNNEKQSKMLFNALKTLEDLYPMLLKSSQ
;
A
#
# COMPACT_ATOMS: atom_id res chain seq x y z
N MET A 1 -19.96 -18.33 19.04
CA MET A 1 -19.97 -16.85 18.92
C MET A 1 -18.55 -16.27 19.01
N TYR A 2 -17.54 -16.92 18.41
CA TYR A 2 -16.13 -16.49 18.46
C TYR A 2 -15.54 -16.11 17.09
N ASN A 3 -16.23 -16.48 15.99
CA ASN A 3 -15.72 -16.28 14.63
C ASN A 3 -15.88 -14.83 14.12
N SER A 4 -16.95 -14.15 14.56
CA SER A 4 -17.24 -12.74 14.23
C SER A 4 -16.14 -11.80 14.72
N ASP A 5 -15.70 -11.96 15.96
CA ASP A 5 -14.77 -11.03 16.59
C ASP A 5 -13.35 -11.17 16.01
N TYR A 6 -12.93 -12.41 15.71
CA TYR A 6 -11.67 -12.66 15.02
C TYR A 6 -11.67 -12.09 13.60
N GLU A 7 -12.74 -12.29 12.82
CA GLU A 7 -12.85 -11.68 11.49
C GLU A 7 -12.85 -10.15 11.52
N ASN A 8 -13.47 -9.55 12.55
CA ASN A 8 -13.48 -8.09 12.72
C ASN A 8 -12.10 -7.56 13.09
N LEU A 9 -11.40 -8.21 14.03
CA LEU A 9 -10.02 -7.86 14.39
C LEU A 9 -9.08 -7.96 13.18
N LEU A 10 -9.22 -9.01 12.38
CA LEU A 10 -8.40 -9.20 11.18
C LEU A 10 -8.67 -8.11 10.13
N LYS A 11 -9.94 -7.72 9.94
CA LYS A 11 -10.33 -6.59 9.06
C LYS A 11 -9.76 -5.27 9.56
N GLU A 12 -9.86 -4.99 10.86
CA GLU A 12 -9.33 -3.76 11.46
C GLU A 12 -7.81 -3.67 11.33
N ASN A 13 -7.10 -4.79 11.53
CA ASN A 13 -5.65 -4.82 11.42
C ASN A 13 -5.19 -4.56 9.97
N ILE A 14 -5.91 -5.10 8.99
CA ILE A 14 -5.62 -4.85 7.57
C ILE A 14 -5.92 -3.41 7.18
N ILE A 15 -7.03 -2.83 7.66
CA ILE A 15 -7.35 -1.41 7.43
C ILE A 15 -6.24 -0.52 8.01
N LYS A 16 -5.80 -0.80 9.25
CA LYS A 16 -4.69 -0.06 9.88
C LYS A 16 -3.40 -0.20 9.08
N ASN A 17 -3.03 -1.41 8.67
CA ASN A 17 -1.81 -1.65 7.90
C ASN A 17 -1.82 -0.95 6.54
N LEU A 18 -2.96 -0.90 5.86
CA LEU A 18 -3.09 -0.19 4.58
C LEU A 18 -3.10 1.34 4.75
N GLY A 19 -3.66 1.85 5.84
CA GLY A 19 -3.55 3.27 6.20
C GLY A 19 -2.10 3.66 6.49
N TRP A 20 -1.41 2.86 7.30
CA TRP A 20 0.01 3.03 7.61
C TRP A 20 0.88 2.97 6.36
N LEU A 21 0.56 2.11 5.38
CA LEU A 21 1.25 2.09 4.09
C LEU A 21 1.19 3.46 3.42
N VAL A 22 0.02 4.09 3.35
CA VAL A 22 -0.11 5.40 2.70
C VAL A 22 0.66 6.47 3.47
N GLU A 23 0.56 6.49 4.79
CA GLU A 23 1.24 7.47 5.65
C GLU A 23 2.78 7.34 5.60
N GLU A 24 3.30 6.12 5.70
CA GLU A 24 4.74 5.84 5.66
C GLU A 24 5.31 6.17 4.27
N PHE A 25 4.61 5.76 3.21
CA PHE A 25 4.99 6.09 1.85
C PHE A 25 5.00 7.61 1.64
N ASP A 26 3.98 8.31 2.11
CA ASP A 26 3.95 9.77 2.06
C ASP A 26 5.11 10.40 2.82
N PHE A 27 5.40 9.92 4.03
CA PHE A 27 6.51 10.40 4.83
C PHE A 27 7.87 10.26 4.12
N LEU A 28 8.12 9.13 3.47
CA LEU A 28 9.38 8.84 2.77
C LEU A 28 9.61 9.74 1.55
N PHE A 29 8.54 10.10 0.82
CA PHE A 29 8.67 10.73 -0.49
C PHE A 29 8.22 12.19 -0.56
N LYS A 30 7.38 12.69 0.35
CA LYS A 30 6.81 14.06 0.27
C LYS A 30 7.85 15.18 0.24
N PHE A 31 8.98 15.00 0.92
CA PHE A 31 10.05 16.02 0.99
C PHE A 31 11.04 15.95 -0.17
N LYS A 32 10.92 14.97 -1.07
CA LYS A 32 11.79 14.83 -2.25
C LYS A 32 11.43 15.82 -3.37
N ASN A 33 10.36 16.61 -3.21
CA ASN A 33 9.91 17.63 -4.16
C ASN A 33 9.79 17.09 -5.60
N GLN A 34 9.27 15.87 -5.76
CA GLN A 34 9.09 15.19 -7.04
C GLN A 34 10.39 14.91 -7.83
N LYS A 35 11.57 15.08 -7.19
CA LYS A 35 12.87 14.71 -7.75
C LYS A 35 13.29 13.36 -7.21
N TYR A 36 12.76 12.31 -7.81
CA TYR A 36 13.05 10.93 -7.39
C TYR A 36 14.25 10.38 -8.15
N CYS A 37 15.25 9.85 -7.43
CA CYS A 37 16.33 9.10 -8.05
C CYS A 37 15.89 7.65 -8.35
N GLN A 38 16.75 6.88 -9.03
CA GLN A 38 16.45 5.47 -9.31
C GLN A 38 16.32 4.62 -8.04
N ASP A 39 17.05 4.97 -6.98
CA ASP A 39 16.94 4.29 -5.69
C ASP A 39 15.59 4.56 -5.03
N ASP A 40 15.08 5.80 -5.13
CA ASP A 40 13.75 6.15 -4.63
C ASP A 40 12.67 5.33 -5.36
N LYS A 41 12.77 5.19 -6.69
CA LYS A 41 11.86 4.35 -7.49
C LYS A 41 11.96 2.87 -7.12
N THR A 42 13.17 2.38 -6.89
CA THR A 42 13.43 1.00 -6.49
C THR A 42 12.81 0.71 -5.13
N LEU A 43 13.02 1.60 -4.16
CA LEU A 43 12.44 1.50 -2.82
C LEU A 43 10.91 1.55 -2.87
N ALA A 44 10.34 2.48 -3.62
CA ALA A 44 8.89 2.59 -3.80
C ALA A 44 8.28 1.30 -4.35
N ASN A 45 8.89 0.71 -5.39
CA ASN A 45 8.46 -0.56 -5.97
C ASN A 45 8.63 -1.74 -5.00
N GLN A 46 9.69 -1.76 -4.20
CA GLN A 46 9.90 -2.78 -3.17
C GLN A 46 8.82 -2.71 -2.08
N ILE A 47 8.48 -1.52 -1.61
CA ILE A 47 7.41 -1.31 -0.63
C ILE A 47 6.10 -1.87 -1.20
N ILE A 48 5.69 -1.45 -2.40
CA ILE A 48 4.47 -1.95 -3.05
C ILE A 48 4.49 -3.47 -3.18
N THR A 49 5.59 -4.04 -3.67
CA THR A 49 5.74 -5.49 -3.87
C THR A 49 5.60 -6.27 -2.55
N CYS A 50 6.17 -5.77 -1.45
CA CYS A 50 6.07 -6.40 -0.14
C CYS A 50 4.61 -6.44 0.35
N PHE A 51 3.86 -5.36 0.18
CA PHE A 51 2.46 -5.31 0.58
C PHE A 51 1.57 -6.17 -0.34
N SER A 52 1.82 -6.19 -1.65
CA SER A 52 1.13 -7.06 -2.59
C SER A 52 1.33 -8.55 -2.29
N LYS A 53 2.56 -8.98 -1.98
CA LYS A 53 2.87 -10.38 -1.62
C LYS A 53 2.28 -10.80 -0.27
N SER A 54 2.07 -9.86 0.64
CA SER A 54 1.45 -10.14 1.94
C SER A 54 -0.04 -10.50 1.81
N LEU A 55 -0.67 -10.20 0.67
CA LEU A 55 -2.09 -10.46 0.40
C LEU A 55 -2.38 -11.78 -0.32
N ASP A 56 -1.37 -12.46 -0.86
CA ASP A 56 -1.53 -13.84 -1.36
C ASP A 56 -1.99 -14.81 -0.24
N PHE A 57 -1.93 -14.36 1.03
CA PHE A 57 -2.44 -15.09 2.20
C PHE A 57 -3.94 -14.90 2.45
N THR A 58 -4.63 -14.02 1.72
CA THR A 58 -6.03 -13.69 1.99
C THR A 58 -6.90 -13.83 0.74
N ASN A 59 -7.67 -14.92 0.66
CA ASN A 59 -8.73 -15.15 -0.35
C ASN A 59 -9.93 -14.18 -0.21
N ASN A 60 -9.73 -12.97 0.32
CA ASN A 60 -10.80 -12.04 0.69
C ASN A 60 -10.86 -10.86 -0.30
N GLU A 61 -11.82 -10.91 -1.21
CA GLU A 61 -12.08 -9.90 -2.24
C GLU A 61 -12.17 -8.46 -1.67
N LYS A 62 -12.72 -8.29 -0.46
CA LYS A 62 -12.81 -6.98 0.20
C LYS A 62 -11.43 -6.41 0.53
N GLN A 63 -10.49 -7.26 0.95
CA GLN A 63 -9.14 -6.86 1.31
C GLN A 63 -8.32 -6.53 0.07
N SER A 64 -8.48 -7.31 -1.01
CA SER A 64 -7.92 -7.00 -2.33
C SER A 64 -8.42 -5.63 -2.84
N LYS A 65 -9.72 -5.33 -2.68
CA LYS A 65 -10.28 -4.01 -3.05
C LYS A 65 -9.70 -2.87 -2.22
N MET A 66 -9.49 -3.08 -0.92
CA MET A 66 -8.88 -2.07 -0.04
C MET A 66 -7.42 -1.79 -0.43
N LEU A 67 -6.63 -2.82 -0.72
CA LEU A 67 -5.27 -2.63 -1.23
C LEU A 67 -5.29 -1.87 -2.55
N PHE A 68 -6.15 -2.28 -3.49
CA PHE A 68 -6.25 -1.62 -4.80
C PHE A 68 -6.51 -0.11 -4.63
N ASN A 69 -7.40 0.27 -3.71
CA ASN A 69 -7.65 1.68 -3.41
C ASN A 69 -6.44 2.39 -2.78
N ALA A 70 -5.70 1.73 -1.88
CA ALA A 70 -4.49 2.29 -1.28
C ALA A 70 -3.38 2.49 -2.34
N LEU A 71 -3.15 1.50 -3.20
CA LEU A 71 -2.19 1.61 -4.31
C LEU A 71 -2.58 2.70 -5.29
N LYS A 72 -3.86 2.79 -5.66
CA LYS A 72 -4.36 3.86 -6.51
C LYS A 72 -4.16 5.24 -5.87
N THR A 73 -4.38 5.36 -4.56
CA THR A 73 -4.10 6.59 -3.81
C THR A 73 -2.63 6.97 -3.89
N LEU A 74 -1.71 5.99 -3.76
CA LEU A 74 -0.28 6.24 -3.91
C LEU A 74 0.10 6.64 -5.34
N GLU A 75 -0.47 6.00 -6.36
CA GLU A 75 -0.24 6.36 -7.77
C GLU A 75 -0.71 7.79 -8.09
N ASP A 76 -1.84 8.20 -7.52
CA ASP A 76 -2.40 9.55 -7.68
C ASP A 76 -1.55 10.61 -6.95
N LEU A 77 -1.04 10.29 -5.76
CA LEU A 77 -0.16 11.20 -4.97
C LEU A 77 1.27 11.28 -5.55
N TYR A 78 1.78 10.17 -6.06
CA TYR A 78 3.19 10.00 -6.46
C TYR A 78 3.34 9.51 -7.91
N PRO A 79 2.73 10.18 -8.92
CA PRO A 79 2.71 9.70 -10.30
C PRO A 79 4.11 9.60 -10.91
N MET A 80 5.02 10.53 -10.61
CA MET A 80 6.40 10.49 -11.16
C MET A 80 7.29 9.41 -10.55
N LEU A 81 6.90 8.88 -9.38
CA LEU A 81 7.62 7.83 -8.67
C LEU A 81 7.13 6.45 -9.13
N LEU A 82 5.81 6.30 -9.26
CA LEU A 82 5.15 5.00 -9.49
C LEU A 82 4.75 4.77 -10.94
N LYS A 83 4.45 5.81 -11.73
CA LYS A 83 4.34 5.66 -13.19
C LYS A 83 5.73 5.74 -13.80
N SER A 84 6.30 4.57 -14.03
CA SER A 84 7.43 4.39 -14.93
C SER A 84 6.95 3.59 -16.14
N SER A 85 6.65 4.31 -17.23
CA SER A 85 6.53 3.89 -18.63
C SER A 85 5.75 2.60 -18.95
N GLN A 86 4.57 2.78 -19.58
CA GLN A 86 4.14 1.85 -20.64
C GLN A 86 5.20 1.78 -21.73
#